data_AF-A0A0G4E9N6-F1
#
_entry.id   AF-A0A0G4E9N6-F1
#
_cell.length_a   1.000
_cell.length_b   1.000
_cell.length_c   1.000
_cell.angle_alpha   90.00
_cell.angle_beta   90.00
_cell.angle_gamma   90.00
#
_symmetry.space_group_name_H-M   'P 1'
#
loop_
_entity.id
_entity.type
_entity.pdbx_description
1 polymer ?
#
loop_
_entity_poly.entity_id
_entity_poly.type
_entity_poly.pdbx_seq_one_letter_code
_entity_poly.pdbx_strand_id
1 'polypeptide(L)'
;RRQYDRRIEELEAQRDEYKRERDDRTRERDACRRERDEWKEAASHWKRRNDEAEAKLKAFDQEPSLASLHWEGGMYHGNVRNKMPHDEGTLRTLDGQNSLYEGQWADGKRHGKGKEYATCQVLDQQGGQMGTKMCLVYEGDWQVGKREGQGQAYYQYDGPVLWFDGEWREGLANSGMLFPDGTYYGGKHADGTPKGPITPIRWREGEGVPKIVPGVHLHQWLQCRGVSAYLPAAALG
;
A
#
# COMPACT_ATOMS: atom_id res chain seq x y z
N ARG A 1 -88.00 -8.02 51.73
CA ARG A 1 -87.50 -6.78 51.06
C ARG A 1 -86.19 -6.33 51.69
N ARG A 2 -86.16 -5.83 52.94
CA ARG A 2 -84.91 -5.36 53.60
C ARG A 2 -83.70 -6.31 53.59
N GLN A 3 -83.91 -7.63 53.56
CA GLN A 3 -82.82 -8.62 53.53
C GLN A 3 -82.23 -8.80 52.12
N TYR A 4 -83.03 -8.56 51.07
CA TYR A 4 -82.59 -8.58 49.67
C TYR A 4 -81.88 -7.28 49.30
N ASP A 5 -82.37 -6.14 49.77
CA ASP A 5 -81.74 -4.83 49.52
C ASP A 5 -80.31 -4.79 50.10
N ARG A 6 -80.12 -5.32 51.34
CA ARG A 6 -78.80 -5.46 51.96
C ARG A 6 -77.86 -6.38 51.17
N ARG A 7 -78.40 -7.43 50.56
CA ARG A 7 -77.62 -8.38 49.75
C ARG A 7 -77.20 -7.79 48.42
N ILE A 8 -78.02 -6.91 47.83
CA ILE A 8 -77.69 -6.17 46.61
C ILE A 8 -76.54 -5.20 46.88
N GLU A 9 -76.62 -4.41 47.96
CA GLU A 9 -75.54 -3.50 48.36
C GLU A 9 -74.21 -4.23 48.62
N GLU A 10 -74.25 -5.39 49.31
CA GLU A 10 -73.06 -6.25 49.49
C GLU A 10 -72.45 -6.70 48.15
N LEU A 11 -73.28 -7.15 47.22
CA LEU A 11 -72.81 -7.65 45.92
C LEU A 11 -72.27 -6.51 45.03
N GLU A 12 -72.87 -5.33 45.12
CA GLU A 12 -72.37 -4.13 44.43
C GLU A 12 -71.03 -3.67 45.01
N ALA A 13 -70.88 -3.70 46.34
CA ALA A 13 -69.61 -3.42 47.00
C ALA A 13 -68.53 -4.42 46.57
N GLN A 14 -68.83 -5.72 46.55
CA GLN A 14 -67.91 -6.75 46.06
C GLN A 14 -67.53 -6.54 44.60
N ARG A 15 -68.50 -6.24 43.72
CA ARG A 15 -68.23 -5.95 42.30
C ARG A 15 -67.28 -4.78 42.14
N ASP A 16 -67.48 -3.71 42.90
CA ASP A 16 -66.68 -2.49 42.79
C ASP A 16 -65.29 -2.69 43.40
N GLU A 17 -65.16 -3.51 44.44
CA GLU A 17 -63.87 -4.00 44.96
C GLU A 17 -63.10 -4.81 43.90
N TYR A 18 -63.73 -5.82 43.27
CA TYR A 18 -63.11 -6.59 42.18
C TYR A 18 -62.69 -5.73 40.98
N LYS A 19 -63.48 -4.70 40.64
CA LYS A 19 -63.11 -3.75 39.58
C LYS A 19 -61.85 -2.96 39.96
N ARG A 20 -61.76 -2.46 41.20
CA ARG A 20 -60.57 -1.75 41.70
C ARG A 20 -59.34 -2.66 41.64
N GLU A 21 -59.43 -3.88 42.14
CA GLU A 21 -58.32 -4.84 42.10
C GLU A 21 -57.86 -5.14 40.66
N ARG A 22 -58.78 -5.32 39.72
CA ARG A 22 -58.46 -5.55 38.31
C ARG A 22 -57.78 -4.34 37.68
N ASP A 23 -58.29 -3.15 37.95
CA ASP A 23 -57.74 -1.91 37.41
C ASP A 23 -56.36 -1.62 38.01
N ASP A 24 -56.14 -1.93 39.30
CA ASP A 24 -54.83 -1.84 39.95
C ASP A 24 -53.82 -2.85 39.37
N ARG A 25 -54.21 -4.11 39.18
CA ARG A 25 -53.37 -5.11 38.46
C ARG A 25 -53.02 -4.66 37.04
N THR A 26 -53.96 -3.99 36.36
CA THR A 26 -53.73 -3.44 35.03
C THR A 26 -52.71 -2.30 35.07
N ARG A 27 -52.84 -1.38 36.03
CA ARG A 27 -51.88 -0.29 36.26
C ARG A 27 -50.49 -0.81 36.57
N GLU A 28 -50.37 -1.82 37.43
CA GLU A 28 -49.09 -2.46 37.76
C GLU A 28 -48.44 -3.10 36.53
N ARG A 29 -49.20 -3.87 35.74
CA ARG A 29 -48.70 -4.47 34.50
C ARG A 29 -48.22 -3.41 33.51
N ASP A 30 -48.98 -2.33 33.35
CA ASP A 30 -48.65 -1.24 32.43
C ASP A 30 -47.43 -0.44 32.95
N ALA A 31 -47.27 -0.30 34.27
CA ALA A 31 -46.06 0.25 34.88
C ALA A 31 -44.83 -0.61 34.59
N CYS A 32 -44.89 -1.93 34.82
CA CYS A 32 -43.79 -2.84 34.46
C CYS A 32 -43.51 -2.86 32.96
N ARG A 33 -44.52 -2.63 32.10
CA ARG A 33 -44.30 -2.49 30.65
C ARG A 33 -43.53 -1.22 30.31
N ARG A 34 -43.90 -0.07 30.90
CA ARG A 34 -43.19 1.19 30.73
C ARG A 34 -41.74 1.08 31.18
N GLU A 35 -41.49 0.56 32.38
CA GLU A 35 -40.13 0.34 32.88
C GLU A 35 -39.32 -0.53 31.91
N ARG A 36 -39.88 -1.64 31.43
CA ARG A 36 -39.21 -2.49 30.45
C ARG A 36 -38.92 -1.77 29.13
N ASP A 37 -39.82 -0.93 28.66
CA ASP A 37 -39.61 -0.18 27.42
C ASP A 37 -38.55 0.93 27.63
N GLU A 38 -38.52 1.60 28.78
CA GLU A 38 -37.44 2.50 29.20
C GLU A 38 -36.08 1.78 29.25
N TRP A 39 -36.05 0.57 29.83
CA TRP A 39 -34.85 -0.27 29.85
C TRP A 39 -34.39 -0.66 28.44
N LYS A 40 -35.31 -0.96 27.52
CA LYS A 40 -34.96 -1.25 26.11
C LYS A 40 -34.44 -0.01 25.39
N GLU A 41 -35.02 1.16 25.63
CA GLU A 41 -34.55 2.42 25.07
C GLU A 41 -33.16 2.76 25.59
N ALA A 42 -32.94 2.63 26.91
CA ALA A 42 -31.62 2.81 27.53
C ALA A 42 -30.58 1.82 26.97
N ALA A 43 -30.95 0.55 26.80
CA ALA A 43 -30.07 -0.45 26.19
C ALA A 43 -29.76 -0.14 24.72
N SER A 44 -30.76 0.30 23.95
CA SER A 44 -30.58 0.70 22.54
C SER A 44 -29.70 1.94 22.42
N HIS A 45 -29.90 2.91 23.31
CA HIS A 45 -29.07 4.11 23.41
C HIS A 45 -27.63 3.77 23.77
N TRP A 46 -27.42 2.89 24.76
CA TRP A 46 -26.09 2.40 25.13
C TRP A 46 -25.42 1.67 23.98
N LYS A 47 -26.14 0.78 23.28
CA LYS A 47 -25.64 0.08 22.11
C LYS A 47 -25.18 1.04 21.01
N ARG A 48 -26.01 2.03 20.66
CA ARG A 48 -25.64 3.06 19.67
C ARG A 48 -24.37 3.81 20.07
N ARG A 49 -24.24 4.20 21.34
CA ARG A 49 -23.01 4.86 21.84
C ARG A 49 -21.79 3.96 21.77
N ASN A 50 -21.95 2.66 22.05
CA ASN A 50 -20.88 1.69 21.93
C ASN A 50 -20.47 1.52 20.46
N ASP A 51 -21.43 1.33 19.56
CA ASP A 51 -21.19 1.24 18.12
C ASP A 51 -20.51 2.51 17.58
N GLU A 52 -20.93 3.70 18.02
CA GLU A 52 -20.29 4.98 17.70
C GLU A 52 -18.85 5.08 18.26
N ALA A 53 -18.60 4.57 19.47
CA ALA A 53 -17.27 4.56 20.07
C ALA A 53 -16.33 3.57 19.37
N GLU A 54 -16.81 2.38 19.03
CA GLU A 54 -16.09 1.40 18.24
C GLU A 54 -15.74 1.94 16.85
N ALA A 55 -16.68 2.65 16.19
CA ALA A 55 -16.42 3.31 14.92
C ALA A 55 -15.33 4.40 15.03
N LYS A 56 -15.34 5.19 16.10
CA LYS A 56 -14.31 6.21 16.36
C LYS A 56 -12.93 5.61 16.63
N LEU A 57 -12.87 4.55 17.43
CA LEU A 57 -11.61 3.83 17.69
C LEU A 57 -11.04 3.24 16.39
N LYS A 58 -11.90 2.65 15.56
CA LYS A 58 -11.50 2.11 14.26
C LYS A 58 -11.01 3.19 13.29
N ALA A 59 -11.60 4.39 13.33
CA ALA A 59 -11.16 5.52 12.52
C ALA A 59 -9.81 6.08 12.99
N PHE A 60 -9.55 6.11 14.30
CA PHE A 60 -8.27 6.57 14.85
C PHE A 60 -7.09 5.67 14.42
N ASP A 61 -7.25 4.35 14.45
CA ASP A 61 -6.24 3.39 13.96
C ASP A 61 -6.00 3.48 12.43
N GLN A 62 -6.91 4.15 11.71
CA GLN A 62 -6.83 4.38 10.26
C GLN A 62 -6.17 5.70 9.89
N GLU A 63 -5.83 6.57 10.85
CA GLU A 63 -5.11 7.80 10.54
C GLU A 63 -3.65 7.47 10.17
N PRO A 64 -3.13 8.02 9.06
CA PRO A 64 -1.73 7.86 8.71
C PRO A 64 -0.84 8.43 9.82
N SER A 65 0.06 7.60 10.34
CA SER A 65 1.06 8.03 11.32
C SER A 65 2.47 7.74 10.82
N LEU A 66 3.42 8.63 11.10
CA LEU A 66 4.82 8.38 10.79
C LEU A 66 5.37 7.30 11.74
N ALA A 67 5.86 6.19 11.20
CA ALA A 67 6.44 5.13 12.02
C ALA A 67 7.54 4.36 11.27
N SER A 68 8.30 3.60 12.06
CA SER A 68 9.26 2.61 11.55
C SER A 68 8.76 1.21 11.86
N LEU A 69 8.73 0.32 10.87
CA LEU A 69 8.27 -1.06 11.04
C LEU A 69 9.08 -2.05 10.19
N HIS A 70 9.12 -3.31 10.64
CA HIS A 70 9.69 -4.40 9.84
C HIS A 70 8.68 -4.78 8.75
N TRP A 71 9.07 -4.67 7.48
CA TRP A 71 8.18 -4.91 6.34
C TRP A 71 8.94 -5.58 5.19
N GLU A 72 8.34 -6.58 4.53
CA GLU A 72 8.93 -7.30 3.38
C GLU A 72 10.42 -7.69 3.56
N GLY A 73 10.81 -8.16 4.76
CA GLY A 73 12.21 -8.53 5.04
C GLY A 73 13.18 -7.35 5.13
N GLY A 74 12.66 -6.13 5.24
CA GLY A 74 13.41 -4.89 5.40
C GLY A 74 12.89 -4.02 6.55
N MET A 75 13.47 -2.83 6.65
CA MET A 75 13.02 -1.76 7.54
C MET A 75 12.33 -0.67 6.75
N TYR A 76 11.04 -0.49 7.01
CA TYR A 76 10.26 0.62 6.47
C TYR A 76 10.28 1.81 7.43
N HIS A 77 10.31 3.01 6.86
CA HIS A 77 10.11 4.28 7.55
C HIS A 77 9.26 5.22 6.70
N GLY A 78 8.12 5.66 7.24
CA GLY A 78 7.19 6.53 6.52
C GLY A 78 5.80 6.52 7.13
N ASN A 79 4.79 6.88 6.35
CA ASN A 79 3.41 6.86 6.81
C ASN A 79 2.89 5.42 6.93
N VAL A 80 2.09 5.17 7.96
CA VAL A 80 1.52 3.86 8.26
C VAL A 80 0.04 4.01 8.49
N ARG A 81 -0.74 3.16 7.84
CA ARG A 81 -2.19 3.06 8.00
C ARG A 81 -2.57 1.62 8.23
N ASN A 82 -3.40 1.32 9.23
CA ASN A 82 -3.77 -0.06 9.58
C ASN A 82 -2.55 -0.98 9.78
N LYS A 83 -1.47 -0.46 10.39
CA LYS A 83 -0.20 -1.18 10.63
C LYS A 83 0.55 -1.61 9.36
N MET A 84 0.25 -0.99 8.22
CA MET A 84 0.89 -1.25 6.93
C MET A 84 1.46 0.05 6.33
N PRO A 85 2.56 -0.03 5.57
CA PRO A 85 3.06 1.10 4.77
C PRO A 85 1.96 1.73 3.91
N HIS A 86 1.90 3.06 3.92
CA HIS A 86 0.93 3.85 3.20
C HIS A 86 1.53 5.21 2.80
N ASP A 87 0.98 5.86 1.77
CA ASP A 87 1.43 7.15 1.24
C ASP A 87 2.94 7.18 0.98
N GLU A 88 3.65 8.23 1.37
CA GLU A 88 5.10 8.31 1.18
C GLU A 88 5.86 7.52 2.25
N GLY A 89 6.88 6.77 1.81
CA GLY A 89 7.78 6.08 2.71
C GLY A 89 8.97 5.43 2.02
N THR A 90 9.90 4.95 2.85
CA THR A 90 11.15 4.33 2.42
C THR A 90 11.24 2.92 2.96
N LEU A 91 11.70 1.97 2.16
CA LEU A 91 11.98 0.59 2.59
C LEU A 91 13.42 0.23 2.24
N ARG A 92 14.21 -0.11 3.26
CA ARG A 92 15.56 -0.66 3.07
C ARG A 92 15.54 -2.16 3.33
N THR A 93 15.91 -2.96 2.32
CA THR A 93 15.94 -4.42 2.46
C THR A 93 17.10 -4.87 3.35
N LEU A 94 16.88 -5.93 4.14
CA LEU A 94 17.89 -6.55 5.00
C LEU A 94 18.37 -7.90 4.45
N ASP A 95 17.99 -8.24 3.23
CA ASP A 95 18.28 -9.49 2.51
C ASP A 95 19.72 -9.60 1.98
N GLY A 96 20.61 -8.70 2.37
CA GLY A 96 21.99 -8.64 1.90
C GLY A 96 22.18 -7.96 0.55
N GLN A 97 21.12 -7.78 -0.25
CA GLN A 97 21.16 -6.93 -1.46
C GLN A 97 21.21 -5.44 -1.09
N ASN A 98 20.68 -5.12 0.09
CA ASN A 98 20.71 -3.78 0.68
C ASN A 98 20.15 -2.74 -0.31
N SER A 99 19.01 -3.08 -0.91
CA SER A 99 18.27 -2.21 -1.82
C SER A 99 17.43 -1.22 -1.02
N LEU A 100 17.20 -0.04 -1.57
CA LEU A 100 16.36 1.00 -0.99
C LEU A 100 15.25 1.35 -1.98
N TYR A 101 14.02 1.34 -1.51
CA TYR A 101 12.89 1.95 -2.21
C TYR A 101 12.52 3.25 -1.50
N GLU A 102 12.18 4.26 -2.27
CA GLU A 102 11.65 5.54 -1.82
C GLU A 102 10.46 5.91 -2.72
N GLY A 103 9.29 6.13 -2.12
CA GLY A 103 8.14 6.62 -2.86
C GLY A 103 6.82 6.21 -2.24
N GLN A 104 5.82 6.08 -3.10
CA GLN A 104 4.44 5.89 -2.69
C GLN A 104 4.11 4.43 -2.34
N TRP A 105 3.16 4.28 -1.42
CA TRP A 105 2.69 3.03 -0.84
C TRP A 105 1.16 3.03 -0.75
N ALA A 106 0.56 1.89 -1.06
CA ALA A 106 -0.87 1.64 -0.86
C ALA A 106 -1.06 0.20 -0.39
N ASP A 107 -1.83 0.03 0.68
CA ASP A 107 -2.15 -1.27 1.28
C ASP A 107 -0.90 -2.15 1.51
N GLY A 108 0.17 -1.54 2.00
CA GLY A 108 1.43 -2.21 2.31
C GLY A 108 2.29 -2.57 1.09
N LYS A 109 1.95 -2.10 -0.10
CA LYS A 109 2.72 -2.36 -1.33
C LYS A 109 3.18 -1.07 -1.97
N ARG A 110 4.34 -1.12 -2.63
CA ARG A 110 4.84 -0.03 -3.48
C ARG A 110 3.79 0.30 -4.54
N HIS A 111 3.48 1.57 -4.70
CA HIS A 111 2.42 2.07 -5.58
C HIS A 111 2.77 3.46 -6.10
N GLY A 112 2.11 3.95 -7.15
CA GLY A 112 2.28 5.32 -7.63
C GLY A 112 3.70 5.59 -8.12
N LYS A 113 4.27 6.74 -7.76
CA LYS A 113 5.65 7.11 -8.14
C LYS A 113 6.64 6.60 -7.11
N GLY A 114 7.77 6.05 -7.58
CA GLY A 114 8.84 5.60 -6.70
C GLY A 114 10.19 5.41 -7.39
N LYS A 115 11.24 5.51 -6.58
CA LYS A 115 12.64 5.31 -6.94
C LYS A 115 13.16 4.07 -6.25
N GLU A 116 13.88 3.23 -6.99
CA GLU A 116 14.60 2.07 -6.46
C GLU A 116 16.09 2.32 -6.62
N TYR A 117 16.82 2.05 -5.54
CA TYR A 117 18.26 2.15 -5.48
C TYR A 117 18.84 0.78 -5.09
N ALA A 118 19.94 0.40 -5.72
CA ALA A 118 20.67 -0.83 -5.41
C ALA A 118 22.08 -0.50 -4.93
N THR A 119 22.67 -1.41 -4.16
CA THR A 119 24.07 -1.29 -3.76
C THR A 119 24.99 -1.50 -4.97
N CYS A 120 25.89 -0.56 -5.21
CA CYS A 120 26.89 -0.61 -6.28
C CYS A 120 28.31 -0.47 -5.71
N GLN A 121 29.26 -1.17 -6.31
CA GLN A 121 30.66 -1.10 -5.90
C GLN A 121 31.30 0.21 -6.38
N VAL A 122 32.11 0.79 -5.53
CA VAL A 122 33.00 1.92 -5.86
C VAL A 122 34.41 1.33 -6.00
N LEU A 123 34.99 1.47 -7.19
CA LEU A 123 36.33 1.01 -7.49
C LEU A 123 37.33 2.18 -7.43
N ASP A 124 38.57 1.90 -7.07
CA ASP A 124 39.69 2.82 -7.18
C ASP A 124 40.24 2.89 -8.61
N GLN A 125 41.26 3.73 -8.83
CA GLN A 125 41.89 3.95 -10.15
C GLN A 125 42.61 2.71 -10.71
N GLN A 126 42.86 1.70 -9.87
CA GLN A 126 43.54 0.45 -10.19
C GLN A 126 42.54 -0.72 -10.28
N GLY A 127 41.23 -0.45 -10.11
CA GLY A 127 40.17 -1.46 -10.12
C GLY A 127 39.96 -2.18 -8.78
N GLY A 128 40.63 -1.75 -7.71
CA GLY A 128 40.43 -2.26 -6.35
C GLY A 128 39.12 -1.77 -5.74
N GLN A 129 38.45 -2.61 -4.95
CA GLN A 129 37.20 -2.24 -4.29
C GLN A 129 37.48 -1.23 -3.16
N MET A 130 37.00 0.00 -3.31
CA MET A 130 37.16 1.08 -2.33
C MET A 130 35.96 1.19 -1.37
N GLY A 131 34.77 0.78 -1.82
CA GLY A 131 33.57 0.81 -0.98
C GLY A 131 32.29 0.45 -1.73
N THR A 132 31.15 0.74 -1.12
CA THR A 132 29.82 0.59 -1.72
C THR A 132 29.02 1.85 -1.54
N LYS A 133 28.16 2.18 -2.51
CA LYS A 133 27.19 3.28 -2.39
C LYS A 133 25.83 2.83 -2.90
N MET A 134 24.78 3.60 -2.59
CA MET A 134 23.47 3.41 -3.21
C MET A 134 23.45 4.08 -4.58
N CYS A 135 23.00 3.35 -5.59
CA CYS A 135 22.88 3.81 -6.96
C CYS A 135 21.43 3.76 -7.40
N LEU A 136 20.91 4.83 -7.98
CA LEU A 136 19.60 4.83 -8.63
C LEU A 136 19.62 3.80 -9.76
N VAL A 137 18.67 2.87 -9.73
CA VAL A 137 18.52 1.82 -10.75
C VAL A 137 17.20 1.93 -11.49
N TYR A 138 16.17 2.50 -10.85
CA TYR A 138 14.87 2.72 -11.47
C TYR A 138 14.16 3.93 -10.87
N GLU A 139 13.45 4.69 -11.70
CA GLU A 139 12.53 5.74 -11.32
C GLU A 139 11.29 5.65 -12.21
N GLY A 140 10.10 5.55 -11.62
CA GLY A 140 8.89 5.43 -12.42
C GLY A 140 7.65 5.05 -11.63
N ASP A 141 6.68 4.53 -12.37
CA ASP A 141 5.40 4.07 -11.87
C ASP A 141 5.50 2.66 -11.24
N TRP A 142 4.68 2.45 -10.21
CA TRP A 142 4.56 1.22 -9.43
C TRP A 142 3.08 0.87 -9.22
N GLN A 143 2.78 -0.42 -9.30
CA GLN A 143 1.46 -0.96 -9.00
C GLN A 143 1.62 -2.32 -8.30
N VAL A 144 0.96 -2.46 -7.14
CA VAL A 144 0.88 -3.71 -6.38
C VAL A 144 2.29 -4.32 -6.12
N GLY A 145 3.26 -3.48 -5.81
CA GLY A 145 4.63 -3.90 -5.47
C GLY A 145 5.56 -4.14 -6.67
N LYS A 146 5.09 -3.94 -7.90
CA LYS A 146 5.85 -4.12 -9.14
C LYS A 146 5.97 -2.81 -9.92
N ARG A 147 7.02 -2.68 -10.72
CA ARG A 147 7.13 -1.60 -11.72
C ARG A 147 6.08 -1.81 -12.79
N GLU A 148 5.28 -0.78 -13.05
CA GLU A 148 4.12 -0.85 -13.93
C GLU A 148 3.84 0.55 -14.49
N GLY A 149 3.61 0.71 -15.79
CA GLY A 149 3.40 2.05 -16.38
C GLY A 149 4.69 2.66 -16.91
N GLN A 150 4.90 3.97 -16.77
CA GLN A 150 6.08 4.63 -17.34
C GLN A 150 7.25 4.65 -16.36
N GLY A 151 8.47 4.37 -16.84
CA GLY A 151 9.65 4.38 -15.99
C GLY A 151 10.98 4.36 -16.75
N GLN A 152 12.00 4.85 -16.04
CA GLN A 152 13.37 4.96 -16.50
C GLN A 152 14.26 4.03 -15.68
N ALA A 153 15.19 3.33 -16.35
CA ALA A 153 16.17 2.49 -15.69
C ALA A 153 17.60 2.90 -16.00
N TYR A 154 18.44 2.73 -14.98
CA TYR A 154 19.80 3.25 -14.93
C TYR A 154 20.80 2.16 -14.57
N TYR A 155 22.02 2.30 -15.05
CA TYR A 155 23.18 1.57 -14.54
C TYR A 155 24.20 2.56 -13.97
N GLN A 156 25.16 2.04 -13.21
CA GLN A 156 26.22 2.84 -12.62
C GLN A 156 27.53 2.74 -13.42
N TYR A 157 28.12 3.89 -13.77
CA TYR A 157 29.48 3.98 -14.32
C TYR A 157 30.29 5.11 -13.70
N ASP A 158 29.70 6.31 -13.61
CA ASP A 158 30.20 7.45 -12.83
C ASP A 158 29.01 8.33 -12.40
N GLY A 159 27.99 7.67 -11.89
CA GLY A 159 26.64 8.18 -11.63
C GLY A 159 25.62 7.38 -12.43
N PRO A 160 24.31 7.69 -12.27
CA PRO A 160 23.26 7.00 -13.00
C PRO A 160 23.36 7.35 -14.49
N VAL A 161 23.35 6.32 -15.33
CA VAL A 161 23.30 6.44 -16.79
C VAL A 161 22.07 5.72 -17.29
N LEU A 162 21.21 6.45 -18.00
CA LEU A 162 19.97 5.93 -18.56
C LEU A 162 20.29 4.89 -19.64
N TRP A 163 19.73 3.68 -19.51
CA TRP A 163 19.83 2.63 -20.55
C TRP A 163 18.48 2.23 -21.12
N PHE A 164 17.38 2.53 -20.41
CA PHE A 164 16.02 2.29 -20.88
C PHE A 164 15.06 3.37 -20.38
N ASP A 165 14.18 3.81 -21.27
CA ASP A 165 13.07 4.71 -20.98
C ASP A 165 11.81 4.22 -21.71
N GLY A 166 10.76 3.90 -20.96
CA GLY A 166 9.49 3.50 -21.56
C GLY A 166 8.52 2.81 -20.59
N GLU A 167 7.68 1.97 -21.17
CA GLU A 167 6.63 1.23 -20.50
C GLU A 167 7.16 -0.03 -19.81
N TRP A 168 6.68 -0.27 -18.60
CA TRP A 168 6.94 -1.41 -17.73
C TRP A 168 5.64 -2.17 -17.46
N ARG A 169 5.74 -3.50 -17.40
CA ARG A 169 4.63 -4.39 -17.03
C ARG A 169 5.14 -5.54 -16.19
N GLU A 170 4.43 -5.85 -15.11
CA GLU A 170 4.75 -6.98 -14.22
C GLU A 170 6.20 -6.95 -13.70
N GLY A 171 6.79 -5.75 -13.54
CA GLY A 171 8.15 -5.55 -13.05
C GLY A 171 9.26 -5.55 -14.12
N LEU A 172 8.91 -5.78 -15.39
CA LEU A 172 9.84 -5.89 -16.51
C LEU A 172 9.62 -4.77 -17.55
N ALA A 173 10.69 -4.39 -18.24
CA ALA A 173 10.63 -3.49 -19.38
C ALA A 173 9.76 -4.11 -20.49
N ASN A 174 8.79 -3.36 -21.00
CA ASN A 174 7.82 -3.83 -21.99
C ASN A 174 8.01 -3.16 -23.36
N SER A 175 8.10 -1.85 -23.43
CA SER A 175 8.38 -1.16 -24.70
C SER A 175 8.93 0.24 -24.47
N GLY A 176 9.86 0.70 -25.32
CA GLY A 176 10.52 1.97 -25.07
C GLY A 176 11.73 2.22 -25.95
N MET A 177 12.61 3.08 -25.45
CA MET A 177 13.89 3.42 -26.05
C MET A 177 15.03 2.80 -25.25
N LEU A 178 15.90 2.07 -25.94
CA LEU A 178 17.17 1.58 -25.41
C LEU A 178 18.28 2.57 -25.78
N PHE A 179 19.21 2.76 -24.85
CA PHE A 179 20.39 3.62 -25.02
C PHE A 179 21.69 2.80 -24.93
N PRO A 180 21.97 1.94 -25.94
CA PRO A 180 23.07 0.98 -25.89
C PRO A 180 24.46 1.59 -25.98
N ASP A 181 24.59 2.71 -26.70
CA ASP A 181 25.87 3.39 -26.94
C ASP A 181 26.35 4.15 -25.69
N GLY A 182 25.65 4.00 -24.56
CA GLY A 182 25.85 4.70 -23.31
C GLY A 182 27.27 4.64 -22.75
N THR A 183 27.78 5.85 -22.47
CA THR A 183 29.03 6.25 -21.79
C THR A 183 30.25 5.32 -21.87
N TYR A 184 30.73 5.02 -23.07
CA TYR A 184 32.12 4.55 -23.26
C TYR A 184 33.16 5.56 -22.69
N TYR A 185 32.79 6.85 -22.62
CA TYR A 185 33.64 7.96 -22.17
C TYR A 185 33.11 8.72 -20.92
N GLY A 186 32.14 8.15 -20.19
CA GLY A 186 31.63 8.75 -18.93
C GLY A 186 30.77 10.02 -19.04
N GLY A 187 30.57 10.60 -20.24
CA GLY A 187 29.77 11.81 -20.41
C GLY A 187 28.27 11.56 -20.28
N LYS A 188 27.57 12.30 -19.41
CA LYS A 188 26.10 12.31 -19.29
C LYS A 188 25.53 13.72 -19.08
N HIS A 189 24.27 13.92 -19.43
CA HIS A 189 23.48 15.10 -19.08
C HIS A 189 23.00 15.02 -17.61
N ALA A 190 22.38 16.10 -17.13
CA ALA A 190 21.91 16.18 -15.75
C ALA A 190 20.77 15.19 -15.43
N ASP A 191 19.98 14.81 -16.44
CA ASP A 191 18.91 13.82 -16.37
C ASP A 191 19.40 12.36 -16.49
N GLY A 192 20.73 12.15 -16.60
CA GLY A 192 21.33 10.83 -16.76
C GLY A 192 21.35 10.31 -18.20
N THR A 193 20.77 11.03 -19.17
CA THR A 193 20.90 10.66 -20.58
C THR A 193 22.38 10.71 -21.00
N PRO A 194 22.89 9.72 -21.77
CA PRO A 194 24.31 9.72 -22.13
C PRO A 194 24.66 10.91 -23.06
N LYS A 195 25.94 11.32 -23.09
CA LYS A 195 26.48 12.33 -24.03
C LYS A 195 27.27 11.66 -25.14
N GLY A 196 27.06 12.11 -26.39
CA GLY A 196 27.75 11.62 -27.59
C GLY A 196 26.77 11.35 -28.73
N PRO A 197 27.21 10.93 -29.92
CA PRO A 197 26.30 10.35 -30.89
C PRO A 197 25.73 9.06 -30.29
N ILE A 198 24.48 9.12 -29.86
CA ILE A 198 23.72 7.96 -29.40
C ILE A 198 22.66 7.71 -30.46
N THR A 199 22.50 6.45 -30.85
CA THR A 199 21.35 6.06 -31.65
C THR A 199 20.37 5.33 -30.74
N PRO A 200 19.35 6.03 -30.17
CA PRO A 200 18.33 5.36 -29.38
C PRO A 200 17.64 4.29 -30.23
N ILE A 201 17.47 3.11 -29.66
CA ILE A 201 16.83 2.00 -30.37
C ILE A 201 15.45 1.80 -29.79
N ARG A 202 14.42 1.96 -30.63
CA ARG A 202 13.06 1.59 -30.27
C ARG A 202 13.00 0.08 -30.10
N TRP A 203 12.49 -0.39 -28.96
CA TRP A 203 12.39 -1.80 -28.62
C TRP A 203 11.03 -2.10 -27.99
N ARG A 204 10.56 -3.33 -28.17
CA ARG A 204 9.33 -3.86 -27.58
C ARG A 204 9.48 -5.33 -27.20
N GLU A 205 8.71 -5.75 -26.21
CA GLU A 205 8.59 -7.14 -25.80
C GLU A 205 8.25 -8.03 -26.99
N GLY A 206 8.95 -9.17 -27.07
CA GLY A 206 8.87 -10.12 -28.19
C GLY A 206 9.92 -9.91 -29.28
N GLU A 207 10.61 -8.77 -29.30
CA GLU A 207 11.77 -8.53 -30.16
C GLU A 207 13.08 -8.88 -29.43
N GLY A 208 13.96 -9.60 -30.11
CA GLY A 208 15.33 -9.82 -29.62
C GLY A 208 16.08 -8.49 -29.56
N VAL A 209 16.90 -8.32 -28.51
CA VAL A 209 17.64 -7.08 -28.33
C VAL A 209 18.74 -6.94 -29.40
N PRO A 210 18.84 -5.81 -30.11
CA PRO A 210 19.73 -5.64 -31.27
C PRO A 210 21.22 -5.62 -30.91
N LYS A 211 22.07 -5.80 -31.93
CA LYS A 211 23.54 -5.64 -31.83
C LYS A 211 23.92 -4.17 -31.92
N ILE A 212 24.94 -3.77 -31.18
CA ILE A 212 25.30 -2.35 -30.99
C ILE A 212 26.60 -1.99 -31.71
N VAL A 213 27.51 -2.95 -31.84
CA VAL A 213 28.72 -2.92 -32.68
C VAL A 213 28.97 -4.32 -33.27
N PRO A 214 29.77 -4.48 -34.33
CA PRO A 214 30.18 -5.80 -34.79
C PRO A 214 30.87 -6.56 -33.65
N GLY A 215 30.23 -7.64 -33.17
CA GLY A 215 30.79 -8.54 -32.16
C GLY A 215 30.28 -8.37 -30.71
N VAL A 216 29.43 -7.38 -30.40
CA VAL A 216 28.82 -7.26 -29.06
C VAL A 216 27.30 -7.23 -29.16
N HIS A 217 26.66 -8.20 -28.49
CA HIS A 217 25.21 -8.21 -28.32
C HIS A 217 24.84 -7.30 -27.14
N LEU A 218 23.81 -6.46 -27.30
CA LEU A 218 23.35 -5.57 -26.23
C LEU A 218 22.92 -6.35 -24.99
N HIS A 219 22.33 -7.54 -25.13
CA HIS A 219 22.00 -8.37 -23.97
C HIS A 219 23.25 -8.76 -23.15
N GLN A 220 24.39 -9.06 -23.79
CA GLN A 220 25.65 -9.39 -23.11
C GLN A 220 26.20 -8.15 -22.38
N TRP A 221 26.11 -6.99 -23.03
CA TRP A 221 26.51 -5.72 -22.42
C TRP A 221 25.66 -5.38 -21.18
N LEU A 222 24.33 -5.57 -21.27
CA LEU A 222 23.39 -5.38 -20.15
C LEU A 222 23.65 -6.40 -19.03
N GLN A 223 24.03 -7.63 -19.37
CA GLN A 223 24.38 -8.67 -18.40
C GLN A 223 25.67 -8.32 -17.65
N CYS A 224 26.72 -7.87 -18.34
CA CYS A 224 27.96 -7.40 -17.70
C CYS A 224 27.73 -6.21 -16.76
N ARG A 225 26.67 -5.42 -17.00
CA ARG A 225 26.26 -4.29 -16.15
C ARG A 225 25.24 -4.66 -15.07
N GLY A 226 24.83 -5.94 -14.99
CA GLY A 226 23.88 -6.43 -14.00
C GLY A 226 22.43 -5.97 -14.22
N VAL A 227 22.11 -5.36 -15.36
CA VAL A 227 20.77 -4.78 -15.63
C VAL A 227 19.90 -5.67 -16.53
N SER A 228 20.45 -6.77 -17.05
CA SER A 228 19.69 -7.73 -17.88
C SER A 228 18.44 -8.31 -17.18
N ALA A 229 18.40 -8.33 -15.84
CA ALA A 229 17.25 -8.82 -15.07
C ALA A 229 15.98 -7.97 -15.22
N TYR A 230 16.09 -6.77 -15.78
CA TYR A 230 14.96 -5.90 -16.07
C TYR A 230 14.27 -6.22 -17.41
N LEU A 231 14.87 -7.07 -18.25
CA LEU A 231 14.31 -7.48 -19.53
C LEU A 231 13.65 -8.87 -19.43
N PRO A 232 12.59 -9.12 -20.21
CA PRO A 232 12.03 -10.46 -20.36
C PRO A 232 13.07 -11.44 -20.92
N ALA A 233 13.05 -12.70 -20.47
CA ALA A 233 14.00 -13.73 -20.92
C ALA A 233 14.03 -13.91 -22.45
N ALA A 234 12.88 -13.76 -23.12
CA ALA A 234 12.76 -13.83 -24.57
C ALA A 234 13.54 -12.73 -25.32
N ALA A 235 13.82 -11.60 -24.67
CA ALA A 235 14.58 -10.49 -25.26
C ALA A 235 16.09 -10.78 -25.28
N LEU A 236 16.57 -11.64 -24.38
CA LEU A 236 17.99 -11.95 -24.19
C LEU A 236 18.51 -13.10 -25.10
N GLY A 237 17.63 -13.69 -25.92
CA GLY A 237 17.91 -14.80 -26.85
C GLY A 237 18.27 -14.37 -28.26
#